data_AF-A0A0S7X911-F1
#
_entry.id   AF-A0A0S7X911-F1
#
_cell.length_a   1.000
_cell.length_b   1.000
_cell.length_c   1.000
_cell.angle_alpha   90.00
_cell.angle_beta   90.00
_cell.angle_gamma   90.00
#
_symmetry.space_group_name_H-M   'P 1'
#
loop_
_entity.id
_entity.type
_entity.pdbx_description
1 polymer ?
#
loop_
_entity_poly.entity_id
_entity_poly.type
_entity_poly.pdbx_seq_one_letter_code
_entity_poly.pdbx_strand_id
1 'polypeptide(L)'
;MTSILKRVEDFSKGEIKDLIAENYRVLDKNLELIGGSLGTRREMLWDLIGIDKEKKVVLIDVELRYTDKILYQILNRLDWAWEHIENITKMHSSYEINADQMPRVIIIAPSYSSFFKKSISYLNYRIRINLFTYTYLENNAGKSLFLEPVETRVQYERVLRSDSKNLKPIEVPNNTKITTEEIMEFLH
;
A
#
# COMPACT_ATOMS: atom_id res chain seq x y z
N MET A 1 31.55 -5.01 -25.62
CA MET A 1 31.73 -4.18 -24.41
C MET A 1 30.78 -4.69 -23.35
N THR A 2 31.29 -5.16 -22.22
CA THR A 2 30.47 -5.66 -21.11
C THR A 2 29.96 -4.44 -20.32
N SER A 3 28.67 -4.15 -20.39
CA SER A 3 28.09 -3.04 -19.63
C SER A 3 28.11 -3.38 -18.14
N ILE A 4 28.88 -2.62 -17.35
CA ILE A 4 28.93 -2.75 -15.90
C ILE A 4 27.70 -2.02 -15.34
N LEU A 5 26.81 -2.76 -14.70
CA LEU A 5 25.69 -2.20 -13.93
C LEU A 5 26.18 -1.76 -12.56
N LYS A 6 25.84 -0.53 -12.16
CA LYS A 6 26.12 0.01 -10.84
C LYS A 6 24.82 0.38 -10.14
N ARG A 7 24.75 0.12 -8.84
CA ARG A 7 23.68 0.64 -7.99
C ARG A 7 23.96 2.12 -7.73
N VAL A 8 22.93 2.95 -7.82
CA VAL A 8 23.01 4.38 -7.51
C VAL A 8 22.03 4.68 -6.38
N GLU A 9 22.32 5.69 -5.55
CA GLU A 9 21.45 6.06 -4.43
C GLU A 9 20.64 7.35 -4.69
N ASP A 10 21.01 8.10 -5.72
CA ASP A 10 20.46 9.44 -5.99
C ASP A 10 19.48 9.44 -7.18
N PHE A 11 18.21 9.33 -6.84
CA PHE A 11 17.07 9.52 -7.75
C PHE A 11 16.06 10.44 -7.07
N SER A 12 15.54 11.38 -7.85
CA SER A 12 14.38 12.17 -7.45
C SER A 12 13.09 11.36 -7.63
N LYS A 13 12.06 11.68 -6.85
CA LYS A 13 10.73 11.07 -6.99
C LYS A 13 10.15 11.28 -8.40
N GLY A 14 10.50 12.42 -9.02
CA GLY A 14 10.14 12.74 -10.41
C GLY A 14 10.73 11.76 -11.41
N GLU A 15 12.06 11.55 -11.39
CA GLU A 15 12.73 10.60 -12.30
C GLU A 15 12.15 9.18 -12.20
N ILE A 16 11.81 8.73 -11.00
CA ILE A 16 11.23 7.40 -10.79
C ILE A 16 9.82 7.32 -11.37
N LYS A 17 9.01 8.34 -11.09
CA LYS A 17 7.65 8.43 -11.62
C LYS A 17 7.65 8.45 -13.13
N ASP A 18 8.56 9.19 -13.76
CA ASP A 18 8.68 9.28 -15.21
C ASP A 18 9.10 7.92 -15.81
N LEU A 19 10.10 7.26 -15.23
CA LEU A 19 10.51 5.90 -15.65
C LEU A 19 9.37 4.88 -15.51
N ILE A 20 8.58 4.96 -14.44
CA ILE A 20 7.39 4.12 -14.25
C ILE A 20 6.33 4.47 -15.29
N ALA A 21 6.09 5.76 -15.56
CA ALA A 21 5.11 6.20 -16.54
C ALA A 21 5.47 5.79 -17.98
N GLU A 22 6.77 5.70 -18.29
CA GLU A 22 7.25 5.20 -19.58
C GLU A 22 7.14 3.66 -19.70
N ASN A 23 7.24 2.94 -18.57
CA ASN A 23 7.36 1.48 -18.54
C ASN A 23 6.25 0.76 -17.77
N TYR A 24 5.11 1.42 -17.52
CA TYR A 24 4.06 0.98 -16.57
C TYR A 24 3.54 -0.44 -16.77
N ARG A 25 3.63 -0.98 -18.00
CA ARG A 25 3.21 -2.36 -18.31
C ARG A 25 4.00 -3.44 -17.58
N VAL A 26 5.17 -3.10 -17.03
CA VAL A 26 5.93 -3.97 -16.13
C VAL A 26 5.18 -4.25 -14.81
N LEU A 27 4.31 -3.33 -14.37
CA LEU A 27 3.50 -3.48 -13.16
C LEU A 27 2.31 -4.41 -13.38
N ASP A 28 1.69 -4.32 -14.56
CA ASP A 28 0.62 -5.19 -15.05
C ASP A 28 0.46 -4.97 -16.55
N LYS A 29 0.50 -6.04 -17.35
CA LYS A 29 0.40 -5.98 -18.81
C LYS A 29 -0.91 -5.36 -19.31
N ASN A 30 -1.97 -5.36 -18.49
CA ASN A 30 -3.27 -4.78 -18.83
C ASN A 30 -3.53 -3.44 -18.10
N LEU A 31 -2.53 -2.89 -17.43
CA LEU A 31 -2.61 -1.52 -16.96
C LEU A 31 -2.59 -0.59 -18.17
N GLU A 32 -3.37 0.47 -18.13
CA GLU A 32 -3.32 1.61 -19.04
C GLU A 32 -3.27 2.88 -18.19
N LEU A 33 -2.27 3.74 -18.39
CA LEU A 33 -2.20 5.02 -17.68
C LEU A 33 -3.16 6.02 -18.32
N ILE A 34 -3.93 6.70 -17.48
CA ILE A 34 -4.95 7.67 -17.93
C ILE A 34 -4.64 9.10 -17.46
N GLY A 35 -3.63 9.26 -16.60
CA GLY A 35 -3.22 10.56 -16.08
C GLY A 35 -2.05 10.50 -15.10
N GLY A 36 -1.58 11.69 -14.74
CA GLY A 36 -0.56 11.90 -13.72
C GLY A 36 -1.16 12.04 -12.32
N SER A 37 -0.66 13.01 -11.55
CA SER A 37 -1.00 13.13 -10.14
C SER A 37 -2.49 13.40 -9.90
N LEU A 38 -3.09 12.65 -8.97
CA LEU A 38 -4.52 12.71 -8.64
C LEU A 38 -4.71 12.99 -7.14
N GLY A 39 -5.60 13.92 -6.79
CA GLY A 39 -5.92 14.23 -5.40
C GLY A 39 -6.00 15.71 -5.12
N THR A 40 -6.02 16.06 -3.83
CA THR A 40 -5.92 17.45 -3.37
C THR A 40 -4.60 17.69 -2.65
N ARG A 41 -4.13 18.94 -2.63
CA ARG A 41 -2.91 19.32 -1.89
C ARG A 41 -3.02 19.07 -0.37
N ARG A 42 -4.23 18.91 0.17
CA ARG A 42 -4.46 18.65 1.61
C ARG A 42 -4.31 17.16 1.96
N GLU A 43 -4.65 16.26 1.02
CA GLU A 43 -4.77 14.82 1.24
C GLU A 43 -3.53 14.03 0.77
N MET A 44 -2.51 14.73 0.24
CA MET A 44 -1.42 14.17 -0.58
C MET A 44 -1.93 13.54 -1.89
N LEU A 45 -1.12 13.61 -2.95
CA LEU A 45 -1.52 13.15 -4.28
C LEU A 45 -1.11 11.68 -4.47
N TRP A 46 -1.89 10.94 -5.22
CA TRP A 46 -1.40 9.77 -5.96
C TRP A 46 -0.45 10.25 -7.05
N ASP A 47 0.59 9.47 -7.34
CA ASP A 47 1.62 9.89 -8.29
C ASP A 47 1.16 9.69 -9.74
N LEU A 48 0.50 8.56 -10.01
CA LEU A 48 -0.06 8.20 -11.30
C LEU A 48 -1.44 7.56 -11.13
N ILE A 49 -2.27 7.67 -12.16
CA ILE A 49 -3.57 7.00 -12.25
C ILE A 49 -3.64 6.19 -13.55
N GLY A 50 -4.20 4.99 -13.45
CA GLY A 50 -4.51 4.15 -14.59
C GLY A 50 -5.83 3.41 -14.45
N ILE A 51 -6.08 2.52 -15.41
CA ILE A 51 -7.15 1.53 -15.38
C ILE A 51 -6.59 0.14 -15.64
N ASP A 52 -7.25 -0.89 -15.14
CA ASP A 52 -6.93 -2.27 -15.51
C ASP A 52 -7.93 -2.86 -16.52
N LYS A 53 -7.75 -4.14 -16.85
CA LYS A 53 -8.61 -4.88 -17.78
C LYS A 53 -10.10 -4.89 -17.42
N GLU A 54 -10.45 -4.66 -16.16
CA GLU A 54 -11.83 -4.60 -15.65
C GLU A 54 -12.34 -3.16 -15.58
N LYS A 55 -11.59 -2.22 -16.17
CA LYS A 55 -11.86 -0.77 -16.13
C LYS A 55 -11.89 -0.19 -14.71
N LYS A 56 -11.27 -0.88 -13.75
CA LYS A 56 -11.13 -0.40 -12.38
C LYS A 56 -10.04 0.66 -12.32
N VAL A 57 -10.25 1.70 -11.54
CA VAL A 57 -9.20 2.69 -11.27
C VAL A 57 -8.03 2.02 -10.57
N VAL A 58 -6.83 2.31 -11.04
CA VAL A 58 -5.54 1.90 -10.48
C VAL A 58 -4.84 3.15 -9.96
N LEU A 59 -4.64 3.21 -8.65
CA LEU A 59 -3.97 4.30 -7.97
C LEU A 59 -2.53 3.89 -7.69
N ILE A 60 -1.55 4.68 -8.14
CA ILE A 60 -0.14 4.31 -8.07
C ILE A 60 0.62 5.34 -7.23
N ASP A 61 1.43 4.83 -6.31
CA ASP A 61 2.21 5.62 -5.37
C ASP A 61 3.68 5.22 -5.40
N VAL A 62 4.56 6.22 -5.44
CA VAL A 62 6.01 6.06 -5.56
C VAL A 62 6.70 6.68 -4.36
N GLU A 63 7.53 5.91 -3.68
CA GLU A 63 8.18 6.33 -2.44
C GLU A 63 9.68 6.29 -2.53
N LEU A 64 10.33 7.39 -2.19
CA LEU A 64 11.80 7.47 -2.15
C LEU A 64 12.40 6.72 -0.96
N ARG A 65 11.63 6.64 0.13
CA ARG A 65 12.04 6.04 1.38
C ARG A 65 10.84 5.35 1.99
N TYR A 66 11.10 4.22 2.60
CA TYR A 66 10.06 3.45 3.23
C TYR A 66 9.78 3.92 4.68
N THR A 67 8.50 4.07 5.03
CA THR A 67 8.01 4.26 6.40
C THR A 67 6.66 3.57 6.59
N ASP A 68 6.46 2.90 7.73
CA ASP A 68 5.16 2.25 8.05
C ASP A 68 3.99 3.24 8.09
N LYS A 69 4.26 4.54 8.28
CA LYS A 69 3.25 5.62 8.25
C LYS A 69 2.51 5.70 6.92
N ILE A 70 3.12 5.20 5.84
CA ILE A 70 2.53 5.22 4.51
C ILE A 70 1.21 4.45 4.46
N LEU A 71 1.04 3.42 5.30
CA LEU A 71 -0.20 2.63 5.32
C LEU A 71 -1.42 3.51 5.57
N TYR A 72 -1.34 4.34 6.61
CA TYR A 72 -2.41 5.28 6.96
C TYR A 72 -2.64 6.29 5.82
N GLN A 73 -1.57 6.82 5.22
CA GLN A 73 -1.66 7.79 4.12
C GLN A 73 -2.30 7.18 2.86
N ILE A 74 -1.97 5.94 2.53
CA ILE A 74 -2.57 5.19 1.42
C ILE A 74 -4.05 4.98 1.67
N LEU A 75 -4.44 4.57 2.87
CA LEU A 75 -5.84 4.36 3.21
C LEU A 75 -6.64 5.66 3.13
N ASN A 76 -6.11 6.76 3.64
CA ASN A 76 -6.76 8.07 3.56
C ASN A 76 -6.92 8.54 2.11
N ARG A 77 -5.88 8.44 1.29
CA ARG A 77 -5.93 8.81 -0.13
C ARG A 77 -6.86 7.91 -0.95
N LEU A 78 -6.97 6.64 -0.57
CA LEU A 78 -7.88 5.69 -1.21
C LEU A 78 -9.33 6.01 -0.87
N ASP A 79 -9.60 6.36 0.39
CA ASP A 79 -10.93 6.79 0.83
C ASP A 79 -11.39 8.03 0.07
N TRP A 80 -10.52 9.06 -0.03
CA TRP A 80 -10.79 10.22 -0.87
C TRP A 80 -11.08 9.85 -2.33
N ALA A 81 -10.27 8.97 -2.93
CA ALA A 81 -10.47 8.57 -4.33
C ALA A 81 -11.80 7.82 -4.52
N TRP A 82 -12.21 7.03 -3.53
CA TRP A 82 -13.48 6.33 -3.54
C TRP A 82 -14.67 7.30 -3.42
N GLU A 83 -14.61 8.25 -2.49
CA GLU A 83 -15.63 9.30 -2.35
C GLU A 83 -15.80 10.15 -3.62
N HIS A 84 -14.74 10.27 -4.42
CA HIS A 84 -14.71 11.10 -5.62
C HIS A 84 -14.71 10.29 -6.93
N ILE A 85 -15.02 8.99 -6.89
CA ILE A 85 -14.90 8.09 -8.04
C ILE A 85 -15.75 8.52 -9.25
N GLU A 86 -16.93 9.08 -9.00
CA GLU A 86 -17.81 9.64 -10.02
C GLU A 86 -17.18 10.84 -10.74
N ASN A 87 -16.48 11.70 -10.00
CA ASN A 87 -15.80 12.86 -10.57
C ASN A 87 -14.57 12.42 -11.37
N ILE A 88 -13.81 11.44 -10.87
CA ILE A 88 -12.68 10.83 -11.59
C ILE A 88 -13.18 10.23 -12.91
N THR A 89 -14.30 9.51 -12.88
CA THR A 89 -14.92 8.91 -14.07
C THR A 89 -15.31 9.96 -15.11
N LYS A 90 -15.91 11.08 -14.68
CA LYS A 90 -16.26 12.19 -15.56
C LYS A 90 -15.03 12.87 -16.18
N MET A 91 -13.96 13.06 -15.41
CA MET A 91 -12.71 13.65 -15.89
C MET A 91 -12.02 12.78 -16.95
N HIS A 92 -12.21 11.46 -16.87
CA HIS A 92 -11.60 10.45 -17.74
C HIS A 92 -12.67 9.70 -18.56
N SER A 93 -13.68 10.41 -19.07
CA SER A 93 -14.86 9.82 -19.71
C SER A 93 -14.57 8.95 -20.93
N SER A 94 -13.43 9.17 -21.61
CA SER A 94 -12.98 8.35 -22.75
C SER A 94 -12.52 6.94 -22.38
N TYR A 95 -12.33 6.64 -21.10
CA TYR A 95 -11.70 5.40 -20.63
C TYR A 95 -12.68 4.33 -20.12
N GLU A 96 -13.98 4.64 -20.08
CA GLU A 96 -15.06 3.75 -19.64
C GLU A 96 -14.83 3.18 -18.22
N ILE A 97 -14.43 4.04 -17.28
CA ILE A 97 -14.13 3.64 -15.90
C ILE A 97 -15.36 3.00 -15.25
N ASN A 98 -15.15 1.86 -14.59
CA ASN A 98 -16.15 1.22 -13.76
C ASN A 98 -16.14 1.83 -12.35
N ALA A 99 -17.04 2.79 -12.12
CA ALA A 99 -17.17 3.50 -10.84
C ALA A 99 -17.74 2.63 -9.70
N ASP A 100 -18.38 1.50 -10.02
CA ASP A 100 -18.98 0.59 -9.02
C ASP A 100 -17.95 -0.32 -8.35
N GLN A 101 -16.68 -0.21 -8.72
CA GLN A 101 -15.61 -1.07 -8.24
C GLN A 101 -14.57 -0.27 -7.46
N MET A 102 -14.23 -0.76 -6.26
CA MET A 102 -13.19 -0.20 -5.43
C MET A 102 -11.87 -0.08 -6.20
N PRO A 103 -11.20 1.10 -6.19
CA PRO A 103 -9.89 1.25 -6.80
C PRO A 103 -8.89 0.25 -6.23
N ARG A 104 -8.03 -0.27 -7.10
CA ARG A 104 -6.85 -1.04 -6.69
C ARG A 104 -5.67 -0.10 -6.48
N VAL A 105 -4.73 -0.50 -5.65
CA VAL A 105 -3.55 0.30 -5.31
C VAL A 105 -2.28 -0.42 -5.73
N ILE A 106 -1.33 0.31 -6.29
CA ILE A 106 0.05 -0.14 -6.52
C ILE A 106 0.98 0.78 -5.73
N ILE A 107 1.84 0.20 -4.92
CA ILE A 107 2.83 0.94 -4.12
C ILE A 107 4.20 0.49 -4.58
N ILE A 108 5.08 1.45 -4.82
CA ILE A 108 6.42 1.24 -5.36
C ILE A 108 7.41 1.93 -4.43
N ALA A 109 8.25 1.16 -3.72
CA ALA A 109 9.16 1.66 -2.70
C ALA A 109 10.51 0.92 -2.74
N PRO A 110 11.60 1.43 -2.14
CA PRO A 110 12.88 0.72 -2.14
C PRO A 110 12.87 -0.55 -1.25
N SER A 111 11.98 -0.61 -0.26
CA SER A 111 11.83 -1.73 0.66
C SER A 111 10.50 -1.65 1.41
N TYR A 112 10.14 -2.71 2.15
CA TYR A 112 8.97 -2.75 3.03
C TYR A 112 9.28 -3.49 4.33
N SER A 113 8.72 -3.05 5.46
CA SER A 113 8.83 -3.79 6.72
C SER A 113 7.99 -5.08 6.69
N SER A 114 8.36 -6.05 7.51
CA SER A 114 7.56 -7.26 7.72
C SER A 114 6.17 -6.93 8.29
N PHE A 115 6.08 -5.92 9.16
CA PHE A 115 4.80 -5.47 9.73
C PHE A 115 3.87 -4.97 8.62
N PHE A 116 4.34 -4.10 7.74
CA PHE A 116 3.53 -3.56 6.65
C PHE A 116 3.10 -4.63 5.66
N LYS A 117 4.02 -5.51 5.23
CA LYS A 117 3.65 -6.64 4.35
C LYS A 117 2.55 -7.49 4.98
N LYS A 118 2.62 -7.74 6.29
CA LYS A 118 1.58 -8.44 7.04
C LYS A 118 0.28 -7.64 7.12
N SER A 119 0.33 -6.34 7.39
CA SER A 119 -0.84 -5.46 7.41
C SER A 119 -1.56 -5.43 6.06
N ILE A 120 -0.82 -5.29 4.96
CA ILE A 120 -1.37 -5.35 3.59
C ILE A 120 -2.03 -6.71 3.32
N SER A 121 -1.45 -7.82 3.80
CA SER A 121 -2.07 -9.14 3.66
C SER A 121 -3.48 -9.23 4.26
N TYR A 122 -3.71 -8.55 5.38
CA TYR A 122 -5.00 -8.51 6.05
C TYR A 122 -6.01 -7.60 5.35
N LEU A 123 -5.54 -6.64 4.55
CA LEU A 123 -6.38 -5.72 3.78
C LEU A 123 -6.75 -6.26 2.40
N ASN A 124 -5.90 -7.14 1.84
CA ASN A 124 -6.01 -7.67 0.49
C ASN A 124 -7.28 -8.52 0.22
N TYR A 125 -8.06 -8.84 1.25
CA TYR A 125 -9.39 -9.45 1.07
C TYR A 125 -10.46 -8.48 0.54
N ARG A 126 -10.26 -7.16 0.72
CA ARG A 126 -11.20 -6.11 0.30
C ARG A 126 -10.61 -5.13 -0.68
N ILE A 127 -9.36 -4.74 -0.48
CA ILE A 127 -8.67 -3.75 -1.29
C ILE A 127 -7.52 -4.45 -1.98
N ARG A 128 -7.49 -4.49 -3.31
CA ARG A 128 -6.36 -5.09 -4.03
C ARG A 128 -5.16 -4.15 -3.98
N ILE A 129 -4.18 -4.46 -3.14
CA ILE A 129 -2.93 -3.71 -3.00
C ILE A 129 -1.76 -4.56 -3.50
N ASN A 130 -1.11 -4.09 -4.56
CA ASN A 130 0.09 -4.68 -5.13
C ASN A 130 1.32 -3.88 -4.70
N LEU A 131 2.38 -4.58 -4.29
CA LEU A 131 3.62 -3.99 -3.80
C LEU A 131 4.76 -4.32 -4.78
N PHE A 132 5.60 -3.34 -5.06
CA PHE A 132 6.82 -3.53 -5.84
C PHE A 132 8.00 -2.89 -5.11
N THR A 133 9.08 -3.64 -4.97
CA THR A 133 10.38 -3.05 -4.63
C THR A 133 11.08 -2.56 -5.88
N TYR A 134 11.86 -1.50 -5.76
CA TYR A 134 12.73 -1.05 -6.83
C TYR A 134 14.20 -0.97 -6.41
N THR A 135 15.10 -1.25 -7.35
CA THR A 135 16.53 -0.96 -7.25
C THR A 135 16.95 -0.06 -8.40
N TYR A 136 17.64 1.02 -8.06
CA TYR A 136 18.24 1.93 -9.03
C TYR A 136 19.47 1.31 -9.67
N LEU A 137 19.53 1.35 -11.00
CA LEU A 137 20.64 0.83 -11.78
C LEU A 137 21.12 1.88 -12.79
N GLU A 138 22.42 2.03 -12.93
CA GLU A 138 23.05 2.86 -13.95
C GLU A 138 24.07 2.05 -14.75
N ASN A 139 24.12 2.29 -16.05
CA ASN A 139 25.15 1.80 -16.94
C ASN A 139 25.49 2.87 -18.00
N ASN A 140 26.35 2.54 -18.96
CA ASN A 140 26.75 3.45 -20.04
C ASN A 140 25.59 3.94 -20.93
N ALA A 141 24.42 3.30 -20.88
CA ALA A 141 23.22 3.69 -21.62
C ALA A 141 22.27 4.57 -20.79
N GLY A 142 22.51 4.75 -19.50
CA GLY A 142 21.75 5.65 -18.62
C GLY A 142 21.26 4.99 -17.33
N LYS A 143 20.32 5.69 -16.68
CA LYS A 143 19.63 5.29 -15.44
C LYS A 143 18.41 4.41 -15.74
N SER A 144 18.15 3.42 -14.89
CA SER A 144 17.02 2.49 -14.99
C SER A 144 16.55 1.99 -13.63
N LEU A 145 15.36 1.40 -13.60
CA LEU A 145 14.79 0.74 -12.42
C LEU A 145 14.67 -0.76 -12.66
N PHE A 146 15.13 -1.54 -11.69
CA PHE A 146 14.75 -2.94 -11.58
C PHE A 146 13.60 -3.08 -10.59
N LEU A 147 12.45 -3.60 -11.05
CA LEU A 147 11.23 -3.73 -10.26
C LEU A 147 10.97 -5.19 -9.92
N GLU A 148 10.68 -5.47 -8.66
CA GLU A 148 10.36 -6.81 -8.16
C GLU A 148 9.02 -6.80 -7.45
N PRO A 149 8.06 -7.66 -7.84
CA PRO A 149 6.80 -7.79 -7.11
C PRO A 149 7.07 -8.38 -5.72
N VAL A 150 6.38 -7.85 -4.71
CA VAL A 150 6.47 -8.36 -3.34
C VAL A 150 5.26 -9.21 -3.01
N GLU A 151 5.50 -10.45 -2.62
CA GLU A 151 4.45 -11.32 -2.13
C GLU A 151 3.96 -10.87 -0.75
N THR A 152 2.65 -10.66 -0.63
CA THR A 152 2.00 -10.30 0.63
C THR A 152 1.17 -11.45 1.19
N ARG A 153 1.36 -12.69 0.73
CA ARG A 153 0.63 -13.84 1.28
C ARG A 153 1.17 -14.15 2.66
N VAL A 154 0.29 -14.16 3.66
CA VAL A 154 0.63 -14.74 4.95
C VAL A 154 0.19 -16.19 4.95
N GLN A 155 1.15 -17.09 5.09
CA GLN A 155 0.88 -18.47 5.43
C GLN A 155 0.45 -18.50 6.90
N TYR A 156 -0.84 -18.32 7.16
CA TYR A 156 -1.41 -18.78 8.42
C TYR A 156 -1.58 -20.30 8.30
N GLU A 157 -0.48 -21.05 8.40
CA GLU A 157 -0.62 -22.37 8.97
C GLU A 157 -1.12 -22.13 10.40
N ARG A 158 -2.42 -22.31 10.60
CA ARG A 158 -2.91 -22.62 11.93
C ARG A 158 -2.13 -23.86 12.32
N VAL A 159 -1.14 -23.69 13.20
CA VAL A 159 -0.75 -24.77 14.10
C VAL A 159 -2.05 -25.08 14.84
N LEU A 160 -2.79 -26.06 14.34
CA LEU A 160 -3.82 -26.73 15.09
C LEU A 160 -3.05 -27.24 16.31
N ARG A 161 -3.15 -26.50 17.42
CA ARG A 161 -2.69 -26.99 18.72
C ARG A 161 -3.53 -28.23 18.99
N SER A 162 -3.04 -29.37 18.53
CA SER A 162 -3.42 -30.67 19.07
C SER A 162 -3.09 -30.61 20.55
N ASP A 163 -4.15 -30.74 21.34
CA ASP A 163 -4.16 -31.12 22.76
C ASP A 163 -3.53 -30.17 23.79
N SER A 164 -4.45 -29.59 24.57
CA SER A 164 -4.39 -29.51 26.03
C SER A 164 -3.27 -28.68 26.68
N LYS A 165 -3.61 -27.45 27.05
CA LYS A 165 -3.13 -26.92 28.34
C LYS A 165 -4.34 -26.53 29.18
N ASN A 166 -4.49 -27.26 30.28
CA ASN A 166 -5.40 -26.95 31.38
C ASN A 166 -5.44 -25.45 31.64
N LEU A 167 -6.59 -24.82 31.36
CA LEU A 167 -6.87 -23.48 31.86
C LEU A 167 -7.00 -23.61 33.38
N LYS A 168 -5.97 -23.20 34.12
CA LYS A 168 -6.15 -22.90 35.54
C LYS A 168 -6.80 -21.51 35.63
N PRO A 169 -7.93 -21.35 36.34
CA PRO A 169 -8.46 -20.03 36.61
C PRO A 169 -7.39 -19.21 37.33
N ILE A 170 -7.24 -17.95 36.94
CA ILE A 170 -6.48 -16.98 37.71
C ILE A 170 -7.33 -16.71 38.95
N GLU A 171 -6.92 -17.27 40.10
CA GLU A 171 -7.47 -16.84 41.38
C GLU A 171 -7.01 -15.40 41.61
N VAL A 172 -7.98 -14.47 41.58
CA VAL A 172 -7.75 -13.11 42.06
C VAL A 172 -7.39 -13.24 43.54
N PRO A 173 -6.21 -12.78 43.99
CA PRO A 173 -5.90 -12.75 45.41
C PRO A 173 -7.00 -11.97 46.11
N ASN A 174 -7.62 -12.59 47.11
CA ASN A 174 -8.83 -12.12 47.78
C ASN A 174 -8.56 -10.90 48.68
N ASN A 175 -7.87 -9.87 48.17
CA ASN A 175 -7.49 -8.69 48.95
C ASN A 175 -7.22 -7.46 48.09
N THR A 176 -8.22 -6.99 47.33
CA THR A 176 -8.47 -5.55 47.15
C THR A 176 -9.90 -5.37 46.63
N LYS A 177 -10.87 -5.28 47.54
CA LYS A 177 -12.20 -4.77 47.21
C LYS A 177 -12.04 -3.26 47.09
N ILE A 178 -11.92 -2.74 45.88
CA ILE A 178 -12.15 -1.31 45.65
C ILE A 178 -13.64 -1.10 45.91
N THR A 179 -14.00 -0.25 46.87
CA THR A 179 -15.41 -0.04 47.21
C THR A 179 -16.08 0.91 46.23
N THR A 180 -17.41 0.85 46.14
CA THR A 180 -18.20 1.76 45.29
C THR A 180 -17.93 3.22 45.69
N GLU A 181 -17.67 3.50 46.97
CA GLU A 181 -17.32 4.82 47.46
C GLU A 181 -15.98 5.32 46.91
N GLU A 182 -14.94 4.48 46.86
CA GLU A 182 -13.62 4.84 46.30
C GLU A 182 -13.70 5.14 44.79
N ILE A 183 -14.59 4.46 44.07
CA ILE A 183 -14.84 4.72 42.64
C ILE A 183 -15.54 6.07 42.45
N MET A 184 -16.48 6.43 43.33
CA MET A 184 -17.23 7.69 43.23
C MET A 184 -16.37 8.91 43.60
N GLU A 185 -15.41 8.76 44.52
CA GLU A 185 -14.50 9.83 44.92
C GLU A 185 -13.46 10.19 43.84
N PHE A 186 -13.03 9.22 43.01
CA PHE A 186 -12.11 9.45 41.90
C PHE A 186 -12.76 10.16 40.68
N LEU A 187 -14.08 10.05 40.55
CA LEU A 187 -14.82 10.60 39.40
C LEU A 187 -15.34 12.04 39.62
N HIS A 188 -15.08 12.62 40.79
CA HIS A 188 -15.37 14.02 41.14
C HIS A 188 -14.10 14.85 41.25
#